data_AF-A0ABD2NRQ6-F1
#
_entry.id   AF-A0ABD2NRQ6-F1
#
_cell.length_a   1.000
_cell.length_b   1.000
_cell.length_c   1.000
_cell.angle_alpha   90.00
_cell.angle_beta   90.00
_cell.angle_gamma   90.00
#
_symmetry.space_group_name_H-M   'P 1'
#
loop_
_entity.id
_entity.type
_entity.pdbx_description
1 polymer ?
#
loop_
_entity_poly.entity_id
_entity_poly.type
_entity_poly.pdbx_seq_one_letter_code
_entity_poly.pdbx_strand_id
1 'polypeptide(L)'
;IIQNREIGPDEEVESLDAVNQFGNITKKKAILWKWDSIVKLNKKLTKKISEEIIDFCSDNNVDTYRGQFYKQKLGCAMGSTLSSILAQ
;
A
#
# COMPACT_ATOMS: atom_id res chain seq x y z
N ILE A 1 4.04 -12.99 18.57
CA ILE A 1 4.15 -12.82 20.04
C ILE A 1 3.58 -11.45 20.35
N ILE A 2 2.44 -11.39 21.04
CA ILE A 2 1.88 -10.11 21.49
C ILE A 2 2.68 -9.71 22.73
N GLN A 3 3.42 -8.59 22.66
CA GLN A 3 4.08 -8.02 23.82
C GLN A 3 3.07 -7.10 24.50
N ASN A 4 2.60 -7.48 25.68
CA ASN A 4 1.85 -6.57 26.54
C ASN A 4 2.84 -5.56 27.12
N ARG A 5 2.92 -4.37 26.53
CA ARG A 5 3.65 -3.24 27.11
C ARG A 5 2.68 -2.47 27.99
N GLU A 6 3.04 -2.33 29.25
CA GLU A 6 2.41 -1.39 30.17
C GLU A 6 3.16 -0.07 30.05
N ILE A 7 2.40 1.04 29.98
CA ILE A 7 2.94 2.39 29.94
C ILE A 7 3.36 2.75 31.37
N GLY A 8 4.61 3.16 31.55
CA GLY A 8 5.14 3.57 32.84
C GLY A 8 4.47 4.83 33.40
N PRO A 9 4.63 5.12 34.70
CA PRO A 9 3.96 6.24 35.36
C PRO A 9 4.35 7.63 34.81
N ASP A 10 5.50 7.73 34.14
CA ASP A 10 6.01 8.96 33.53
C ASP A 10 6.04 8.89 31.99
N GLU A 11 5.37 7.91 31.39
CA GLU A 11 5.30 7.73 29.94
C GLU A 11 3.96 8.21 29.38
N GLU A 12 4.01 8.93 28.26
CA GLU A 12 2.83 9.34 27.50
C GLU A 12 2.77 8.58 26.17
N VAL A 13 1.57 8.24 25.74
CA VAL A 13 1.34 7.59 24.44
C VAL A 13 0.44 8.46 23.59
N GLU A 14 0.99 8.87 22.45
CA GLU A 14 0.22 9.48 21.37
C GLU A 14 -0.20 8.40 20.38
N SER A 15 -1.51 8.25 20.19
CA SER A 15 -2.08 7.43 19.14
C SER A 15 -2.40 8.32 17.94
N LEU A 16 -1.78 8.02 16.80
CA LEU A 16 -1.99 8.74 15.55
C LEU A 16 -2.70 7.85 14.54
N ASP A 17 -3.90 8.24 14.16
CA ASP A 17 -4.68 7.55 13.13
C ASP A 17 -4.51 8.23 11.76
N ALA A 18 -4.03 7.45 10.80
CA ALA A 18 -3.93 7.91 9.42
C ALA A 18 -5.32 7.89 8.74
N VAL A 19 -5.89 9.07 8.52
CA VAL A 19 -7.16 9.20 7.80
C VAL A 19 -6.97 8.81 6.32
N ASN A 20 -7.74 7.83 5.86
CA ASN A 20 -7.78 7.39 4.46
C ASN A 20 -6.40 7.07 3.86
N GLN A 21 -5.59 6.30 4.60
CA GLN A 21 -4.23 5.90 4.18
C GLN A 21 -4.20 5.40 2.73
N PHE A 22 -5.08 4.46 2.36
CA PHE A 22 -5.12 3.88 1.01
C PHE A 22 -5.50 4.87 -0.08
N GLY A 23 -6.45 5.79 0.19
CA GLY A 23 -6.85 6.82 -0.77
C GLY A 23 -5.79 7.90 -1.00
N ASN A 24 -4.86 8.07 -0.06
CA ASN A 24 -3.80 9.07 -0.11
C ASN A 24 -2.47 8.55 -0.71
N ILE A 25 -2.36 7.25 -1.00
CA ILE A 25 -1.14 6.69 -1.60
C ILE A 25 -0.94 7.21 -3.03
N THR A 26 0.25 7.75 -3.29
CA THR A 26 0.70 8.03 -4.65
C THR A 26 1.45 6.81 -5.19
N LYS A 27 0.83 6.10 -6.15
CA LYS A 27 1.34 4.85 -6.76
C LYS A 27 2.82 4.92 -7.11
N LYS A 28 3.26 6.00 -7.79
CA LYS A 28 4.66 6.25 -8.18
C LYS A 28 5.66 6.30 -7.01
N LYS A 29 5.26 6.81 -5.85
CA LYS A 29 6.16 6.94 -4.68
C LYS A 29 6.36 5.61 -3.95
N ALA A 30 5.32 4.77 -3.89
CA ALA A 30 5.38 3.48 -3.19
C ALA A 30 6.40 2.51 -3.82
N ILE A 31 6.53 2.53 -5.15
CA ILE A 31 7.47 1.65 -5.87
C ILE A 31 8.92 2.02 -5.58
N LEU A 32 9.23 3.32 -5.56
CA LEU A 32 10.57 3.82 -5.26
C LEU A 32 11.04 3.41 -3.88
N TRP A 33 10.13 3.36 -2.91
CA TRP A 33 10.47 3.08 -1.52
C TRP A 33 10.72 1.59 -1.24
N LYS A 34 10.06 0.70 -1.98
CA LYS A 34 10.21 -0.77 -1.82
C LYS A 34 11.23 -1.38 -2.79
N TRP A 35 11.72 -0.62 -3.77
CA TRP A 35 12.57 -1.12 -4.86
C TRP A 35 13.79 -1.89 -4.35
N ASP A 36 14.49 -1.37 -3.36
CA ASP A 36 15.68 -2.00 -2.79
C ASP A 36 15.40 -3.36 -2.15
N SER A 37 14.17 -3.59 -1.67
CA SER A 37 13.74 -4.88 -1.15
C SER A 37 13.34 -5.86 -2.28
N ILE A 38 12.75 -5.34 -3.35
CA ILE A 38 12.32 -6.15 -4.52
C ILE A 38 13.54 -6.69 -5.28
N VAL A 39 14.56 -5.86 -5.53
CA VAL A 39 15.78 -6.27 -6.26
C VAL A 39 16.55 -7.35 -5.51
N LYS A 40 16.55 -7.31 -4.18
CA LYS A 40 17.19 -8.34 -3.35
C LYS A 40 16.53 -9.70 -3.51
N LEU A 41 15.23 -9.74 -3.79
CA LEU A 41 14.46 -10.97 -3.96
C LEU A 41 14.53 -11.52 -5.39
N ASN A 42 14.69 -10.67 -6.40
CA ASN A 42 14.78 -11.12 -7.79
C ASN A 42 15.61 -10.19 -8.68
N LYS A 43 16.83 -10.63 -9.02
CA LYS A 43 17.77 -9.87 -9.88
C LYS A 43 17.32 -9.74 -11.34
N LYS A 44 16.29 -10.49 -11.78
CA LYS A 44 15.77 -10.42 -13.16
C LYS A 44 14.67 -9.38 -13.34
N LEU A 45 14.03 -8.95 -12.26
CA LEU A 45 13.06 -7.86 -12.31
C LEU A 45 13.83 -6.53 -12.42
N THR A 46 13.54 -5.77 -13.47
CA THR A 46 14.03 -4.40 -13.61
C THR A 46 13.03 -3.43 -13.00
N LYS A 47 13.50 -2.25 -12.62
CA LYS A 47 12.66 -1.22 -12.00
C LYS A 47 11.47 -0.88 -12.87
N LYS A 48 11.73 -0.70 -14.17
CA LYS A 48 10.74 -0.40 -15.17
C LYS A 48 9.66 -1.48 -15.27
N ILE A 49 10.03 -2.75 -15.30
CA ILE A 49 9.05 -3.86 -15.35
C ILE A 49 8.19 -3.89 -14.09
N SER A 50 8.78 -3.66 -12.91
CA SER A 50 8.01 -3.57 -11.67
C SER A 50 7.06 -2.38 -11.65
N GLU A 51 7.50 -1.22 -12.15
CA GLU A 51 6.65 -0.05 -12.34
C GLU A 51 5.45 -0.38 -13.24
N GLU A 52 5.70 -0.99 -14.40
CA GLU A 52 4.65 -1.40 -15.35
C GLU A 52 3.65 -2.40 -14.75
N ILE A 53 4.12 -3.39 -13.98
CA ILE A 53 3.24 -4.38 -13.33
C ILE A 53 2.37 -3.71 -12.26
N ILE A 54 2.94 -2.83 -11.45
CA ILE A 54 2.21 -2.16 -10.37
C ILE A 54 1.19 -1.19 -10.95
N ASP A 55 1.57 -0.42 -11.97
CA ASP A 55 0.64 0.48 -12.67
C ASP A 55 -0.49 -0.33 -13.31
N PHE A 56 -0.17 -1.43 -14.00
CA PHE A 56 -1.18 -2.33 -14.58
C PHE A 56 -2.16 -2.86 -13.52
N CYS A 57 -1.66 -3.44 -12.43
CA CYS A 57 -2.52 -3.97 -11.37
C CYS A 57 -3.35 -2.87 -10.69
N SER A 58 -2.79 -1.67 -10.54
CA SER A 58 -3.45 -0.57 -9.85
C SER A 58 -4.47 0.18 -10.71
N ASP A 59 -4.30 0.20 -12.03
CA ASP A 59 -5.20 0.87 -12.98
C ASP A 59 -6.34 -0.03 -13.47
N ASN A 60 -6.19 -1.33 -13.26
CA ASN A 60 -7.23 -2.34 -13.51
C ASN A 60 -7.98 -2.76 -12.25
N ASN A 61 -7.80 -2.03 -11.13
CA ASN A 61 -8.68 -2.17 -9.97
C ASN A 61 -10.06 -1.59 -10.30
N VAL A 62 -11.05 -2.47 -10.37
CA VAL A 62 -12.45 -2.14 -10.62
C VAL A 62 -13.32 -2.68 -9.50
N ASP A 63 -14.20 -1.83 -8.99
CA ASP A 63 -15.20 -2.19 -8.00
C ASP A 63 -16.54 -2.41 -8.68
N THR A 64 -17.35 -3.29 -8.11
CA THR A 64 -18.73 -3.49 -8.57
C THR A 64 -19.71 -2.95 -7.54
N TYR A 65 -20.59 -2.04 -7.96
CA TYR A 65 -21.69 -1.54 -7.14
C TYR A 65 -22.99 -1.59 -7.92
N ARG A 66 -24.01 -2.25 -7.35
CA ARG A 66 -25.33 -2.45 -8.00
C ARG A 66 -25.25 -2.98 -9.43
N GLY A 67 -24.32 -3.92 -9.67
CA GLY A 67 -24.13 -4.55 -10.99
C GLY A 67 -23.40 -3.69 -12.03
N GLN A 68 -22.88 -2.52 -11.64
CA GLN A 68 -22.06 -1.67 -12.51
C GLN A 68 -20.61 -1.68 -12.06
N PHE A 69 -19.69 -1.56 -13.02
CA PHE A 69 -18.26 -1.47 -12.77
C PHE A 69 -17.81 -0.02 -12.64
N TYR A 70 -16.99 0.26 -11.62
CA TYR A 70 -16.43 1.57 -11.34
C TYR A 70 -14.92 1.45 -11.21
N LYS A 71 -14.19 2.45 -11.74
CA LYS A 71 -12.75 2.55 -11.51
C LYS A 71 -12.47 3.34 -10.25
N GLN A 72 -11.48 2.89 -9.49
CA GLN A 72 -10.93 3.64 -8.38
C GLN A 72 -10.36 4.97 -8.88
N LYS A 73 -10.87 6.10 -8.37
CA LYS A 73 -10.40 7.44 -8.74
C LYS A 73 -9.18 7.89 -7.93
N LEU A 74 -9.11 7.51 -6.66
CA LEU A 74 -8.09 7.99 -5.71
C LEU A 74 -7.36 6.82 -5.06
N GLY A 75 -6.05 6.94 -4.96
CA GLY A 75 -5.18 6.00 -4.25
C GLY A 75 -5.28 4.57 -4.76
N CYS A 76 -5.33 3.63 -3.81
CA CYS A 76 -5.38 2.20 -4.06
C CYS A 76 -6.67 1.60 -3.46
N ALA A 77 -7.22 0.56 -4.10
CA ALA A 77 -8.46 -0.07 -3.64
C ALA A 77 -8.26 -0.80 -2.31
N MET A 78 -9.16 -0.56 -1.36
CA MET A 78 -9.16 -1.28 -0.09
C MET A 78 -9.55 -2.74 -0.34
N GLY A 79 -8.77 -3.69 0.17
CA GLY A 79 -8.96 -5.13 -0.05
C GLY A 79 -8.12 -5.74 -1.18
N SER A 80 -7.44 -4.94 -2.01
CA SER A 80 -6.44 -5.47 -2.94
C SER A 80 -5.16 -5.86 -2.20
N THR A 81 -4.64 -7.05 -2.48
CA THR A 81 -3.36 -7.54 -1.92
C THR A 81 -2.19 -6.60 -2.26
N LEU A 82 -2.24 -5.93 -3.40
CA LEU A 82 -1.21 -4.97 -3.78
C LEU A 82 -1.28 -3.70 -2.94
N SER A 83 -2.49 -3.23 -2.61
CA SER A 83 -2.68 -2.01 -1.82
C SER A 83 -2.04 -2.09 -0.44
N SER A 84 -2.10 -3.24 0.24
CA SER A 84 -1.46 -3.42 1.54
C SER A 84 0.06 -3.38 1.46
N ILE A 85 0.64 -3.85 0.34
CA ILE A 85 2.09 -3.78 0.09
C ILE A 85 2.52 -2.33 -0.18
N LEU A 86 1.69 -1.57 -0.91
CA LEU A 86 1.97 -0.17 -1.25
C LEU A 86 1.71 0.81 -0.09
N ALA A 87 0.87 0.43 0.88
CA ALA A 87 0.50 1.26 2.02
C ALA A 87 1.49 1.23 3.20
N GLN A 88 2.39 0.25 3.22
CA GLN A 88 3.44 0.08 4.23
C GLN A 88 4.65 0.98 3.98
#